data_AF-A0A382YHF7-F1
#
_entry.id   AF-A0A382YHF7-F1
#
_cell.length_a   1.000
_cell.length_b   1.000
_cell.length_c   1.000
_cell.angle_alpha   90.00
_cell.angle_beta   90.00
_cell.angle_gamma   90.00
#
_symmetry.space_group_name_H-M   'P 1'
#
loop_
_entity.id
_entity.type
_entity.pdbx_description
1 polymer ?
#
loop_
_entity_poly.entity_id
_entity_poly.type
_entity_poly.pdbx_seq_one_letter_code
_entity_poly.pdbx_strand_id
1 'polypeptide(L)' 'MGMDISGKNPVSETGDYFRNNCWWWRPLWNYCHHVAPDLITDDVFESGSYNDGAGLNAKGAAKLAI' A
#
# COMPACT_ATOMS: atom_id res chain seq x y z
N MET A 1 -6.54 10.85 -11.60
CA MET A 1 -5.73 11.22 -10.41
C MET A 1 -4.87 10.00 -10.06
N GLY A 2 -3.59 10.15 -9.73
CA GLY A 2 -2.72 9.01 -9.38
C GLY A 2 -2.90 8.60 -7.93
N MET A 3 -2.69 7.31 -7.62
CA MET A 3 -2.47 6.81 -6.25
C MET A 3 -0.98 6.44 -6.13
N ASP A 4 -0.12 7.32 -6.64
CA ASP A 4 1.31 7.12 -6.55
C ASP A 4 1.74 7.31 -5.10
N ILE A 5 2.74 6.57 -4.66
CA ILE A 5 3.27 6.62 -3.29
C ILE A 5 4.64 7.27 -3.32
N SER A 6 4.87 8.19 -2.39
CA SER A 6 6.20 8.69 -2.06
C SER A 6 6.64 8.20 -0.69
N GLY A 7 7.84 7.65 -0.61
CA GLY A 7 8.41 7.15 0.63
C GLY A 7 8.70 8.27 1.62
N LYS A 8 8.46 8.01 2.91
CA LYS A 8 8.89 8.90 3.99
C LYS A 8 10.23 8.40 4.53
N ASN A 9 11.30 9.17 4.28
CA ASN A 9 12.69 8.78 4.58
C ASN A 9 13.10 7.46 3.88
N PRO A 10 13.06 7.41 2.54
CA PRO A 10 13.37 6.20 1.79
C PRO A 10 14.84 5.79 2.00
N VAL A 11 15.08 4.48 2.07
CA VAL A 11 16.42 3.88 2.19
C VAL A 11 16.98 3.42 0.84
N SER A 12 16.20 3.54 -0.24
CA SER A 12 16.56 3.16 -1.60
C SER A 12 15.78 3.99 -2.61
N GLU A 13 16.26 4.09 -3.85
CA GLU A 13 15.58 4.81 -4.93
C GLU A 13 14.19 4.23 -5.22
N THR A 14 14.04 2.90 -5.17
CA THR A 14 12.73 2.24 -5.38
C THR A 14 11.74 2.49 -4.25
N GLY A 15 12.23 2.85 -3.06
CA GLY A 15 11.39 3.25 -1.93
C GLY A 15 11.00 4.73 -1.95
N ASP A 16 11.64 5.56 -2.79
CA ASP A 16 11.37 6.99 -2.87
C ASP A 16 10.05 7.28 -3.60
N TYR A 17 9.80 6.57 -4.71
CA TYR A 17 8.59 6.74 -5.49
C TYR A 17 8.12 5.44 -6.13
N PHE A 18 6.85 5.11 -5.91
CA PHE A 18 6.15 4.01 -6.57
C PHE A 18 4.97 4.55 -7.36
N ARG A 19 5.05 4.43 -8.69
CA ARG A 19 3.96 4.85 -9.58
C ARG A 19 2.91 3.78 -9.69
N ASN A 20 1.69 4.12 -9.31
CA ASN A 20 0.52 3.29 -9.57
C ASN A 20 -0.71 4.17 -9.71
N ASN A 21 -1.22 4.30 -10.94
CA ASN A 21 -2.35 5.19 -11.16
C ASN A 21 -3.63 4.63 -10.49
N CYS A 22 -4.65 5.47 -10.32
CA CYS A 22 -5.87 5.05 -9.60
C CYS A 22 -6.59 3.83 -10.19
N TRP A 23 -6.38 3.52 -11.47
CA TRP A 23 -6.97 2.35 -12.13
C TRP A 23 -6.26 1.05 -11.75
N TRP A 24 -4.95 1.09 -11.57
CA TRP A 24 -4.13 -0.06 -11.19
C TRP A 24 -3.96 -0.21 -9.67
N TRP A 25 -4.24 0.85 -8.92
CA TRP A 25 -4.21 0.83 -7.46
C TRP A 25 -5.20 -0.15 -6.86
N ARG A 26 -6.48 -0.09 -7.28
CA ARG A 26 -7.53 -0.97 -6.73
C ARG A 26 -7.23 -2.47 -6.94
N PRO A 27 -6.84 -2.94 -8.14
CA PRO A 27 -6.42 -4.33 -8.33
C PRO A 27 -5.25 -4.75 -7.43
N LEU A 28 -4.23 -3.90 -7.29
CA LEU A 28 -3.09 -4.18 -6.42
C LEU A 28 -3.53 -4.29 -4.95
N TRP A 29 -4.32 -3.33 -4.48
CA TRP A 29 -4.78 -3.29 -3.09
C TRP A 29 -5.71 -4.47 -2.75
N ASN A 30 -6.61 -4.82 -3.66
CA ASN A 30 -7.44 -6.02 -3.55
C ASN A 30 -6.60 -7.30 -3.46
N TYR A 31 -5.55 -7.41 -4.29
CA TYR A 31 -4.64 -8.55 -4.24
C TYR A 31 -3.93 -8.64 -2.89
N CYS A 32 -3.39 -7.53 -2.39
CA CYS A 32 -2.73 -7.49 -1.09
C CYS A 32 -3.66 -7.94 0.06
N HIS A 33 -4.91 -7.46 0.07
CA HIS A 33 -5.91 -7.89 1.06
C HIS A 33 -6.26 -9.38 0.92
N HIS A 34 -6.37 -9.89 -0.31
CA HIS A 34 -6.65 -11.30 -0.56
C HIS A 34 -5.54 -12.24 -0.05
N VAL A 35 -4.27 -11.87 -0.25
CA VAL A 35 -3.13 -12.72 0.14
C VAL A 35 -2.70 -12.56 1.59
N ALA A 36 -3.02 -11.41 2.22
CA ALA A 36 -2.63 -11.11 3.60
C ALA A 36 -3.79 -10.47 4.40
N PRO A 37 -4.92 -11.17 4.59
CA PRO A 37 -6.09 -10.64 5.29
C PRO A 37 -5.83 -10.36 6.79
N ASP A 38 -4.77 -10.94 7.36
CA ASP A 38 -4.32 -10.70 8.73
C ASP A 38 -3.49 -9.40 8.86
N LEU A 39 -2.88 -8.92 7.77
CA LEU A 39 -2.14 -7.66 7.73
C LEU A 39 -3.01 -6.50 7.26
N ILE A 40 -3.86 -6.75 6.27
CA ILE A 40 -4.79 -5.79 5.69
C ILE A 40 -6.19 -6.23 6.10
N THR A 41 -6.59 -5.84 7.31
CA THR A 41 -7.96 -6.07 7.81
C THR A 41 -8.98 -5.27 7.00
N ASP A 42 -10.27 -5.57 7.13
CA ASP A 42 -11.33 -4.85 6.42
C ASP A 42 -11.27 -3.32 6.64
N ASP A 43 -11.04 -2.88 7.88
CA ASP A 43 -10.87 -1.46 8.21
C ASP A 43 -9.67 -0.82 7.46
N VAL A 44 -8.54 -1.52 7.37
CA VAL A 44 -7.35 -1.04 6.65
C VAL A 44 -7.57 -1.09 5.13
N PHE A 45 -8.29 -2.11 4.66
CA PHE A 45 -8.64 -2.28 3.26
C PHE A 45 -9.51 -1.13 2.76
N GLU A 46 -10.52 -0.74 3.54
CA GLU A 46 -11.38 0.42 3.24
C GLU A 46 -10.55 1.71 3.12
N SER A 47 -9.72 2.01 4.12
CA SER A 47 -8.87 3.21 4.09
C SER A 47 -7.88 3.25 2.93
N GLY A 48 -7.44 2.11 2.40
CA GLY A 48 -6.52 2.08 1.26
C GLY A 48 -7.09 2.62 -0.05
N SER A 49 -8.40 2.94 -0.12
CA SER A 49 -8.99 3.70 -1.24
C SER A 49 -8.99 5.23 -1.03
N TYR A 50 -8.45 5.71 0.09
CA TYR A 50 -8.44 7.11 0.49
C TYR A 50 -6.99 7.58 0.74
N ASN A 51 -6.81 8.90 0.85
CA ASN A 51 -5.54 9.53 1.22
C ASN A 51 -5.63 10.08 2.65
N ASP A 52 -5.95 9.20 3.59
CA ASP A 52 -6.10 9.49 5.02
C ASP A 52 -4.84 9.16 5.83
N GLY A 53 -3.82 8.58 5.16
CA GLY A 53 -2.56 8.17 5.78
C GLY A 53 -2.63 6.81 6.47
N ALA A 54 -3.72 6.05 6.33
CA ALA A 54 -3.76 4.66 6.78
C ALA A 54 -2.98 3.73 5.85
N GLY A 55 -2.61 2.56 6.37
CA GLY A 55 -1.83 1.56 5.64
C GLY A 55 -0.87 0.80 6.55
N LEU A 56 0.08 0.08 5.94
CA LEU A 56 1.06 -0.71 6.67
C LEU A 56 2.25 0.14 7.11
N ASN A 57 2.72 -0.08 8.34
CA ASN A 57 4.04 0.41 8.75
C ASN A 57 5.16 -0.44 8.12
N ALA A 58 6.42 -0.04 8.34
CA ALA A 58 7.59 -0.73 7.77
C ALA A 58 7.61 -2.25 8.07
N LYS A 59 7.19 -2.67 9.28
CA LYS A 59 7.14 -4.09 9.65
C LYS A 59 6.01 -4.84 8.93
N GLY A 60 4.83 -4.23 8.81
CA GLY A 60 3.71 -4.80 8.06
C GLY A 60 4.04 -4.93 6.56
N ALA A 61 4.62 -3.88 5.98
CA ALA A 61 5.04 -3.89 4.58
C ALA A 61 6.09 -4.97 4.29
N ALA A 62 7.07 -5.15 5.18
CA ALA A 62 8.08 -6.21 5.04
C ALA A 62 7.48 -7.62 5.13
N LYS A 63 6.41 -7.82 5.92
CA LYS A 63 5.69 -9.10 5.99
C LYS A 63 4.86 -9.38 4.74
N LEU A 64 4.25 -8.35 4.14
CA LEU A 64 3.45 -8.49 2.92
C LEU A 64 4.30 -8.84 1.70
N ALA A 65 5.58 -8.46 1.68
CA ALA A 65 6.49 -8.66 0.56
C ALA A 65 7.08 -10.08 0.45
N ILE A 66 6.66 -11.02 1.30
CA ILE A 66 7.17 -12.40 1.40
C ILE A 66 6.21 -13.34 0.67
#